data_AF-A0A5J5F5R9-F1
#
_entry.id   AF-A0A5J5F5R9-F1
#
_cell.length_a   1.000
_cell.length_b   1.000
_cell.length_c   1.000
_cell.angle_alpha   90.00
_cell.angle_beta   90.00
_cell.angle_gamma   90.00
#
_symmetry.space_group_name_H-M   'P 1'
#
loop_
_entity.id
_entity.type
_entity.pdbx_description
1 polymer ?
#
loop_
_entity_poly.entity_id
_entity_poly.type
_entity_poly.pdbx_seq_one_letter_code
_entity_poly.pdbx_strand_id
1 'polypeptide(L)'
;MNDIHSLAPDFPHGRERSSSVGSSSPHSRSPSPQRSSGRHGWTLGLVSHTPHRRSYSGASASAAPESNSNTSMSTSIQERVFQRMLQSVLPSDFALQEEDGSTPGAKDPRPDTRERPPFSLTTMSQNFRRFNSRIGIVFIFQHRVLRLLSWKTPSHTLSLALIYTFVCLDPYLIFALPATAALLFLMVPSFITRHPPAPNSVYTASGPAIAPPPEVRAVSEISKDFFRNLRDLQNTMDDFTVMHDKTIALIGPPTNFSDEKLSSGIFLILFFTSIALFISAHLLPWRLIFLVLGWTGLAFANPSLQRFVLDTHDEHLAPKEKHVALMADSWIHRDITLSTTPETREVEVFELQRRTPSGEYEPWLFSNSPYEPLSPARIAEERPKGTRFFEDVRVPPGWEWVEGKWTLDLGSTTWVAERCVVGVEVEEEGERWVFDHEHEGVHGEWRRRRWVRTVRRKYMTE
;
A
#
# COMPACT_ATOMS: atom_id res chain seq x y z
N MET A 1 19.38 75.26 -40.04
CA MET A 1 20.06 76.49 -39.61
C MET A 1 18.98 77.51 -39.25
N ASN A 2 18.83 77.71 -37.95
CA ASN A 2 18.22 78.79 -37.15
C ASN A 2 16.79 79.31 -37.45
N ASP A 3 15.89 78.91 -36.57
CA ASP A 3 14.90 79.65 -35.76
C ASP A 3 14.54 81.11 -36.11
N ILE A 4 13.24 81.44 -35.99
CA ILE A 4 12.62 82.19 -34.87
C ILE A 4 11.14 82.56 -35.21
N HIS A 5 10.28 82.61 -34.17
CA HIS A 5 9.06 83.43 -33.93
C HIS A 5 7.66 82.77 -33.79
N SER A 6 7.28 82.68 -32.51
CA SER A 6 5.98 82.87 -31.82
C SER A 6 4.80 83.52 -32.54
N LEU A 7 3.56 83.17 -32.12
CA LEU A 7 2.60 84.04 -31.41
C LEU A 7 1.28 83.32 -31.07
N ALA A 8 0.78 83.53 -29.83
CA ALA A 8 -0.59 83.25 -29.37
C ALA A 8 -1.52 84.47 -29.64
N PRO A 9 -2.86 84.39 -29.44
CA PRO A 9 -3.43 84.81 -28.14
C PRO A 9 -4.82 84.21 -27.70
N ASP A 10 -5.00 84.12 -26.37
CA ASP A 10 -6.08 84.53 -25.43
C ASP A 10 -7.62 84.35 -25.61
N PHE A 11 -8.22 83.68 -24.58
CA PHE A 11 -9.41 83.97 -23.71
C PHE A 11 -10.86 84.09 -24.29
N PRO A 12 -11.99 83.91 -23.53
CA PRO A 12 -12.22 84.32 -22.11
C PRO A 12 -13.16 83.50 -21.15
N HIS A 13 -13.08 83.88 -19.85
CA HIS A 13 -14.07 84.02 -18.73
C HIS A 13 -15.25 83.04 -18.49
N GLY A 14 -15.76 82.75 -17.27
CA GLY A 14 -15.63 83.32 -15.90
C GLY A 14 -16.34 82.42 -14.84
N ARG A 15 -15.84 82.36 -13.59
CA ARG A 15 -16.29 83.01 -12.31
C ARG A 15 -17.56 82.52 -11.57
N GLU A 16 -17.32 82.03 -10.34
CA GLU A 16 -18.00 82.32 -9.04
C GLU A 16 -19.29 81.52 -8.70
N ARG A 17 -19.69 81.16 -7.46
CA ARG A 17 -19.27 81.42 -6.06
C ARG A 17 -20.02 80.45 -5.07
N SER A 18 -19.33 80.01 -4.02
CA SER A 18 -19.72 79.89 -2.58
C SER A 18 -21.14 79.48 -2.07
N SER A 19 -21.16 78.48 -1.16
CA SER A 19 -21.46 78.56 0.32
C SER A 19 -22.57 77.67 0.95
N SER A 20 -22.27 77.23 2.18
CA SER A 20 -23.13 76.75 3.30
C SER A 20 -23.58 75.27 3.30
N VAL A 21 -23.74 74.50 4.39
CA VAL A 21 -23.56 74.57 5.87
C VAL A 21 -23.85 73.15 6.43
N GLY A 22 -23.31 72.80 7.61
CA GLY A 22 -23.86 71.76 8.54
C GLY A 22 -22.98 70.52 8.77
N SER A 23 -22.23 70.42 9.88
CA SER A 23 -22.60 69.74 11.17
C SER A 23 -22.95 68.25 10.98
N SER A 24 -22.35 67.24 11.64
CA SER A 24 -21.84 67.12 13.01
C SER A 24 -21.11 65.76 13.21
N SER A 25 -19.99 65.76 13.93
CA SER A 25 -19.30 64.60 14.54
C SER A 25 -19.96 64.22 15.90
N PRO A 26 -19.35 63.43 16.80
CA PRO A 26 -18.80 62.06 16.75
C PRO A 26 -19.38 61.18 17.89
N HIS A 27 -19.11 59.87 17.90
CA HIS A 27 -19.27 59.05 19.11
C HIS A 27 -18.04 58.19 19.42
N SER A 28 -17.31 58.61 20.44
CA SER A 28 -16.59 57.76 21.38
C SER A 28 -17.45 57.57 22.63
N ARG A 29 -17.46 56.37 23.23
CA ARG A 29 -17.75 56.15 24.65
C ARG A 29 -17.30 54.76 25.07
N SER A 30 -16.38 54.75 26.02
CA SER A 30 -16.11 53.68 26.98
C SER A 30 -17.28 53.52 27.96
N PRO A 31 -17.30 52.40 28.71
CA PRO A 31 -17.32 52.55 30.16
C PRO A 31 -16.44 51.52 30.90
N SER A 32 -15.93 51.94 32.06
CA SER A 32 -15.61 51.08 33.22
C SER A 32 -16.24 51.76 34.45
N PRO A 33 -16.61 51.04 35.53
CA PRO A 33 -15.62 50.86 36.62
C PRO A 33 -15.79 49.64 37.59
N GLN A 34 -14.72 49.43 38.40
CA GLN A 34 -14.61 48.79 39.74
C GLN A 34 -14.70 47.24 39.88
N ARG A 35 -14.03 46.53 40.81
CA ARG A 35 -12.82 46.65 41.67
C ARG A 35 -12.75 45.37 42.53
N SER A 36 -11.67 44.57 42.51
CA SER A 36 -11.17 43.81 43.71
C SER A 36 -9.86 43.04 43.45
N SER A 37 -8.78 43.52 44.10
CA SER A 37 -7.66 42.82 44.76
C SER A 37 -7.20 41.41 44.34
N GLY A 38 -5.89 41.28 44.08
CA GLY A 38 -5.16 40.00 44.12
C GLY A 38 -3.72 40.11 43.62
N ARG A 39 -2.84 40.63 44.48
CA ARG A 39 -1.39 40.84 44.29
C ARG A 39 -0.63 39.49 44.22
N HIS A 40 0.37 39.35 43.35
CA HIS A 40 1.75 38.89 43.68
C HIS A 40 2.65 39.08 42.44
N GLY A 41 3.68 39.92 42.60
CA GLY A 41 4.63 40.25 41.55
C GLY A 41 6.03 39.73 41.87
N TRP A 42 6.85 39.60 40.83
CA TRP A 42 8.32 39.57 40.92
C TRP A 42 8.89 40.36 39.73
N THR A 43 9.58 41.45 40.05
CA THR A 43 10.28 42.35 39.14
C THR A 43 11.72 41.86 38.91
N LEU A 44 12.18 41.78 37.67
CA LEU A 44 13.60 41.60 37.34
C LEU A 44 14.22 42.97 37.04
N GLY A 45 15.18 43.36 37.88
CA GLY A 45 16.04 44.53 37.67
C GLY A 45 17.21 44.20 36.74
N LEU A 46 17.51 45.14 35.84
CA LEU A 46 18.74 45.19 35.06
C LEU A 46 19.94 45.46 35.99
N VAL A 47 21.03 44.71 35.82
CA VAL A 47 22.37 45.13 36.23
C VAL A 47 23.33 44.94 35.06
N SER A 48 23.96 46.04 34.68
CA SER A 48 25.05 46.14 33.71
C SER A 48 26.39 45.78 34.34
N HIS A 49 27.17 44.91 33.69
CA HIS A 49 28.61 44.82 33.93
C HIS A 49 29.39 44.75 32.63
N THR A 50 30.21 45.78 32.42
CA THR A 50 31.37 45.83 31.53
C THR A 50 32.44 44.82 31.92
N PRO A 51 33.28 44.38 30.98
CA PRO A 51 34.68 44.16 31.35
C PRO A 51 35.72 44.77 30.40
N HIS A 52 36.89 44.94 31.00
CA HIS A 52 38.11 45.59 30.59
C HIS A 52 38.83 45.00 29.37
N ARG A 53 39.56 45.89 28.69
CA ARG A 53 40.64 45.64 27.74
C ARG A 53 41.96 45.31 28.47
N ARG A 54 42.65 44.24 28.05
CA ARG A 54 44.12 44.07 28.16
C ARG A 54 44.64 43.10 27.10
N SER A 55 45.92 43.22 26.80
CA SER A 55 46.58 42.97 25.51
C SER A 55 47.77 42.00 25.62
N TYR A 56 48.09 41.30 24.51
CA TYR A 56 49.32 40.51 24.21
C TYR A 56 49.58 39.29 25.13
N SER A 57 50.12 38.12 24.75
CA SER A 57 51.01 37.65 23.66
C SER A 57 51.09 36.11 23.68
N GLY A 58 51.40 35.47 22.54
CA GLY A 58 52.42 34.39 22.43
C GLY A 58 52.11 32.93 22.82
N ALA A 59 52.29 32.05 21.82
CA ALA A 59 52.89 30.70 21.88
C ALA A 59 52.08 29.45 22.35
N SER A 60 51.82 28.58 21.37
CA SER A 60 51.84 27.10 21.34
C SER A 60 51.88 26.28 22.64
N ALA A 61 50.88 25.41 22.83
CA ALA A 61 51.06 24.07 23.40
C ALA A 61 49.88 23.14 23.05
N SER A 62 50.23 21.89 22.77
CA SER A 62 49.43 20.76 22.29
C SER A 62 48.33 20.33 23.28
N ALA A 63 47.12 20.02 22.78
CA ALA A 63 46.04 19.44 23.57
C ALA A 63 45.58 18.09 23.00
N ALA A 64 45.65 17.06 23.84
CA ALA A 64 45.05 15.74 23.64
C ALA A 64 43.51 15.81 23.73
N PRO A 65 42.75 14.84 23.19
CA PRO A 65 41.30 14.89 23.23
C PRO A 65 40.76 14.33 24.55
N GLU A 66 40.05 15.15 25.32
CA GLU A 66 39.20 14.71 26.43
C GLU A 66 37.92 14.04 25.88
N SER A 67 37.63 12.87 26.41
CA SER A 67 36.47 12.04 26.08
C SER A 67 35.19 12.61 26.71
N ASN A 68 34.23 12.95 25.86
CA ASN A 68 32.95 13.54 26.24
C ASN A 68 31.96 12.44 26.67
N SER A 69 31.97 12.06 27.96
CA SER A 69 31.18 10.93 28.52
C SER A 69 29.75 11.29 28.96
N ASN A 70 29.29 12.52 28.77
CA ASN A 70 27.99 12.98 29.30
C ASN A 70 26.78 12.81 28.36
N THR A 71 26.95 12.22 27.17
CA THR A 71 25.85 12.04 26.19
C THR A 71 25.17 10.65 26.28
N SER A 72 25.72 9.71 27.05
CA SER A 72 25.22 8.32 27.13
C SER A 72 24.08 8.11 28.14
N MET A 73 23.85 9.04 29.06
CA MET A 73 22.91 8.81 30.17
C MET A 73 21.47 9.25 29.83
N SER A 74 21.30 10.37 29.11
CA SER A 74 19.98 10.84 28.63
C SER A 74 19.40 9.98 27.51
N THR A 75 20.28 9.39 26.68
CA THR A 75 19.93 8.42 25.64
C THR A 75 19.39 7.11 26.22
N SER A 76 19.83 6.71 27.42
CA SER A 76 19.36 5.48 28.09
C SER A 76 17.94 5.58 28.65
N ILE A 77 17.49 6.77 29.06
CA ILE A 77 16.15 6.95 29.65
C ILE A 77 15.08 6.97 28.56
N GLN A 78 15.37 7.62 27.44
CA GLN A 78 14.50 7.63 26.27
C GLN A 78 14.34 6.23 25.65
N GLU A 79 15.45 5.47 25.57
CA GLU A 79 15.45 4.06 25.17
C GLU A 79 14.54 3.24 26.07
N ARG A 80 14.65 3.41 27.39
CA ARG A 80 13.80 2.69 28.36
C ARG A 80 12.34 3.05 28.23
N VAL A 81 11.98 4.32 27.97
CA VAL A 81 10.57 4.72 27.81
C VAL A 81 9.97 4.16 26.52
N PHE A 82 10.69 4.25 25.40
CA PHE A 82 10.23 3.72 24.12
C PHE A 82 10.15 2.19 24.14
N GLN A 83 11.15 1.53 24.73
CA GLN A 83 11.16 0.10 24.95
C GLN A 83 10.01 -0.35 25.85
N ARG A 84 9.68 0.40 26.91
CA ARG A 84 8.54 0.11 27.78
C ARG A 84 7.19 0.31 27.08
N MET A 85 7.08 1.31 26.21
CA MET A 85 5.89 1.53 25.38
C MET A 85 5.70 0.40 24.38
N LEU A 86 6.75 0.00 23.65
CA LEU A 86 6.69 -1.14 22.73
C LEU A 86 6.43 -2.47 23.46
N GLN A 87 7.06 -2.69 24.62
CA GLN A 87 6.80 -3.87 25.46
C GLN A 87 5.37 -3.91 25.97
N SER A 88 4.72 -2.77 26.22
CA SER A 88 3.31 -2.74 26.66
C SER A 88 2.31 -3.07 25.55
N VAL A 89 2.71 -2.95 24.29
CA VAL A 89 1.86 -3.19 23.10
C VAL A 89 2.04 -4.62 22.56
N LEU A 90 3.14 -5.29 22.89
CA LEU A 90 3.39 -6.67 22.51
C LEU A 90 2.94 -7.63 23.61
N PRO A 91 2.06 -8.60 23.32
CA PRO A 91 1.80 -9.71 24.22
C PRO A 91 3.13 -10.42 24.55
N SER A 92 3.36 -10.72 25.83
CA SER A 92 4.61 -11.31 26.35
C SER A 92 4.95 -12.70 25.82
N ASP A 93 4.11 -13.29 24.97
CA ASP A 93 4.15 -14.70 24.59
C ASP A 93 4.71 -14.94 23.17
N PHE A 94 5.07 -13.89 22.42
CA PHE A 94 5.70 -14.02 21.10
C PHE A 94 7.23 -14.08 21.20
N ALA A 95 7.76 -15.07 21.91
CA ALA A 95 9.08 -15.57 21.55
C ALA A 95 8.88 -16.38 20.26
N LEU A 96 9.26 -15.82 19.12
CA LEU A 96 9.27 -16.54 17.84
C LEU A 96 10.26 -17.70 17.96
N GLN A 97 9.76 -18.84 18.40
CA GLN A 97 10.45 -20.10 18.27
C GLN A 97 10.58 -20.33 16.77
N GLU A 98 11.83 -20.44 16.29
CA GLU A 98 12.11 -20.81 14.90
C GLU A 98 11.29 -22.07 14.60
N GLU A 99 10.22 -21.94 13.79
CA GLU A 99 9.51 -23.11 13.29
C GLU A 99 10.48 -23.87 12.41
N ASP A 100 11.07 -24.91 12.98
CA ASP A 100 11.84 -25.92 12.28
C ASP A 100 10.87 -26.70 11.37
N GLY A 101 10.68 -26.19 10.16
CA GLY A 101 10.51 -26.95 8.92
C GLY A 101 9.59 -28.18 8.91
N SER A 102 8.48 -28.24 9.66
CA SER A 102 7.69 -29.48 9.74
C SER A 102 6.16 -29.29 9.87
N THR A 103 5.58 -28.24 9.31
CA THR A 103 4.12 -28.15 9.09
C THR A 103 3.79 -28.19 7.59
N PRO A 104 3.31 -29.33 7.04
CA PRO A 104 2.96 -29.44 5.63
C PRO A 104 1.60 -28.77 5.40
N GLY A 105 1.58 -27.47 5.09
CA GLY A 105 0.32 -26.80 4.73
C GLY A 105 0.38 -25.31 4.41
N ALA A 106 1.34 -24.56 4.94
CA ALA A 106 1.45 -23.12 4.68
C ALA A 106 2.90 -22.74 4.37
N LYS A 107 3.34 -22.98 3.13
CA LYS A 107 4.58 -22.35 2.65
C LYS A 107 4.33 -20.85 2.57
N ASP A 108 4.89 -20.11 3.52
CA ASP A 108 5.03 -18.66 3.39
C ASP A 108 5.73 -18.37 2.05
N PRO A 109 5.11 -17.65 1.11
CA PRO A 109 5.69 -17.38 -0.20
C PRO A 109 6.90 -16.45 -0.14
N ARG A 110 7.22 -15.88 1.03
CA ARG A 110 8.31 -14.93 1.18
C ARG A 110 9.67 -15.61 0.99
N PRO A 111 10.59 -15.02 0.20
CA PRO A 111 11.92 -15.58 0.02
C PRO A 111 12.65 -15.73 1.36
N ASP A 112 13.41 -16.82 1.47
CA ASP A 112 14.04 -17.32 2.69
C ASP A 112 14.69 -16.18 3.50
N THR A 113 14.12 -15.87 4.66
CA THR A 113 14.45 -14.67 5.46
C THR A 113 15.75 -14.83 6.26
N ARG A 114 16.54 -15.86 5.96
CA ARG A 114 17.75 -16.30 6.70
C ARG A 114 18.84 -15.23 6.83
N GLU A 115 18.84 -14.20 5.98
CA GLU A 115 19.81 -13.10 6.05
C GLU A 115 19.38 -11.94 6.96
N ARG A 116 18.12 -11.89 7.43
CA ARG A 116 17.62 -10.78 8.26
C ARG A 116 17.58 -11.21 9.73
N PRO A 117 18.03 -10.35 10.68
CA PRO A 117 18.02 -10.69 12.09
C PRO A 117 16.57 -10.98 12.56
N PRO A 118 16.39 -11.93 13.50
CA PRO A 118 15.08 -12.21 14.08
C PRO A 118 14.53 -10.95 14.76
N PHE A 119 13.20 -10.86 14.83
CA PHE A 119 12.54 -9.71 15.43
C PHE A 119 13.01 -9.51 16.88
N SER A 120 13.65 -8.38 17.14
CA SER A 120 14.02 -7.99 18.50
C SER A 120 13.64 -6.54 18.76
N LEU A 121 13.06 -6.31 19.93
CA LEU A 121 12.56 -5.00 20.34
C LEU A 121 13.65 -3.94 20.43
N THR A 122 14.83 -4.35 20.85
CA THR A 122 16.01 -3.49 20.94
C THR A 122 16.49 -3.07 19.54
N THR A 123 16.55 -3.98 18.58
CA THR A 123 16.90 -3.67 17.19
C THR A 123 15.83 -2.81 16.53
N MET A 124 14.55 -3.06 16.77
CA MET A 124 13.44 -2.24 16.28
C MET A 124 13.54 -0.80 16.81
N SER A 125 13.80 -0.62 18.10
CA SER A 125 13.99 0.70 18.74
C SER A 125 15.16 1.47 18.13
N GLN A 126 16.32 0.82 18.00
CA GLN A 126 17.50 1.41 17.39
C GLN A 126 17.27 1.78 15.91
N ASN A 127 16.60 0.91 15.15
CA ASN A 127 16.27 1.17 13.75
C ASN A 127 15.25 2.29 13.60
N PHE A 128 14.23 2.34 14.46
CA PHE A 128 13.23 3.41 14.49
C PHE A 128 13.87 4.78 14.72
N ARG A 129 14.80 4.89 15.67
CA ARG A 129 15.50 6.15 15.94
C ARG A 129 16.39 6.59 14.78
N ARG A 130 17.12 5.65 14.18
CA ARG A 130 17.93 5.86 12.96
C ARG A 130 17.08 6.27 11.76
N PHE A 131 15.85 5.78 11.68
CA PHE A 131 14.88 6.15 10.65
C PHE A 131 14.32 7.56 10.92
N ASN A 132 13.79 7.81 12.12
CA ASN A 132 13.16 9.08 12.49
C ASN A 132 14.13 10.28 12.42
N SER A 133 15.43 10.06 12.69
CA SER A 133 16.48 11.07 12.55
C SER A 133 16.83 11.43 11.09
N ARG A 134 16.39 10.64 10.10
CA ARG A 134 16.68 10.86 8.67
C ARG A 134 15.42 11.16 7.84
N ILE A 135 14.26 10.66 8.25
CA ILE A 135 13.02 10.75 7.48
C ILE A 135 12.51 12.19 7.30
N GLY A 136 12.95 13.14 8.14
CA GLY A 136 12.50 14.53 8.07
C GLY A 136 12.67 15.20 6.69
N ILE A 137 13.69 14.80 5.91
CA ILE A 137 13.88 15.31 4.54
C ILE A 137 12.71 14.91 3.63
N VAL A 138 12.20 13.68 3.79
CA VAL A 138 11.06 13.17 3.04
C VAL A 138 9.80 13.92 3.43
N PHE A 139 9.56 14.17 4.72
CA PHE A 139 8.41 14.97 5.15
C PHE A 139 8.48 16.41 4.64
N ILE A 140 9.66 17.05 4.65
CA ILE A 140 9.81 18.40 4.07
C ILE A 140 9.49 18.37 2.57
N PHE A 141 9.95 17.34 1.85
CA PHE A 141 9.63 17.16 0.44
C PHE A 141 8.12 16.96 0.22
N GLN A 142 7.48 16.06 0.98
CA GLN A 142 6.03 15.82 0.94
C GLN A 142 5.25 17.11 1.16
N HIS A 143 5.57 17.90 2.20
CA HIS A 143 4.92 19.18 2.47
C HIS A 143 5.13 20.19 1.33
N ARG A 144 6.30 20.21 0.68
CA ARG A 144 6.55 21.07 -0.48
C ARG A 144 5.69 20.66 -1.67
N VAL A 145 5.58 19.35 -1.95
CA VAL A 145 4.72 18.82 -3.02
C VAL A 145 3.26 19.12 -2.73
N LEU A 146 2.75 18.83 -1.52
CA LEU A 146 1.39 19.14 -1.12
C LEU A 146 1.08 20.63 -1.25
N ARG A 147 2.02 21.51 -0.87
CA ARG A 147 1.87 22.96 -1.03
C ARG A 147 1.80 23.40 -2.50
N LEU A 148 2.55 22.74 -3.39
CA LEU A 148 2.49 22.99 -4.84
C LEU A 148 1.15 22.53 -5.42
N LEU A 149 0.72 21.31 -5.08
CA LEU A 149 -0.53 20.73 -5.58
C LEU A 149 -1.77 21.46 -5.04
N SER A 150 -1.74 21.96 -3.81
CA SER A 150 -2.84 22.72 -3.19
C SER A 150 -2.92 24.20 -3.62
N TRP A 151 -2.18 24.62 -4.65
CA TRP A 151 -2.20 25.98 -5.21
C TRP A 151 -1.90 27.12 -4.22
N LYS A 152 -1.22 26.88 -3.08
CA LYS A 152 -0.94 27.95 -2.09
C LYS A 152 -0.15 29.11 -2.69
N THR A 153 0.77 28.81 -3.61
CA THR A 153 1.53 29.79 -4.37
C THR A 153 1.34 29.50 -5.86
N PRO A 154 0.37 30.16 -6.53
CA PRO A 154 -0.06 29.78 -7.88
C PRO A 154 1.05 29.91 -8.91
N SER A 155 1.98 30.86 -8.75
CA SER A 155 3.13 31.02 -9.63
C SER A 155 4.01 29.76 -9.69
N HIS A 156 4.28 29.12 -8.55
CA HIS A 156 5.06 27.89 -8.51
C HIS A 156 4.29 26.70 -9.11
N THR A 157 3.00 26.59 -8.84
CA THR A 157 2.15 25.54 -9.41
C THR A 157 2.04 25.68 -10.94
N LEU A 158 1.87 26.91 -11.45
CA LEU A 158 1.88 27.18 -12.88
C LEU A 158 3.24 26.89 -13.51
N SER A 159 4.35 27.23 -12.85
CA SER A 159 5.69 26.88 -13.36
C SER A 159 5.89 25.37 -13.49
N LEU A 160 5.37 24.59 -12.54
CA LEU A 160 5.35 23.12 -12.62
C LEU A 160 4.46 22.64 -13.77
N ALA A 161 3.27 23.22 -13.92
CA ALA A 161 2.34 22.88 -15.00
C ALA A 161 2.92 23.18 -16.40
N LEU A 162 3.71 24.25 -16.53
CA LEU A 162 4.42 24.58 -17.76
C LEU A 162 5.54 23.58 -18.07
N ILE A 163 6.34 23.20 -17.07
CA ILE A 163 7.35 22.13 -17.23
C ILE A 163 6.67 20.82 -17.63
N TYR A 164 5.58 20.46 -16.96
CA TYR A 164 4.77 19.29 -17.29
C TYR A 164 4.23 19.34 -18.73
N THR A 165 3.74 20.50 -19.16
CA THR A 165 3.26 20.73 -20.52
C THR A 165 4.37 20.46 -21.54
N PHE A 166 5.58 20.94 -21.30
CA PHE A 166 6.72 20.71 -22.18
C PHE A 166 7.06 19.21 -22.28
N VAL A 167 7.03 18.49 -21.16
CA VAL A 167 7.27 17.04 -21.11
C VAL A 167 6.18 16.24 -21.85
N CYS A 168 4.91 16.65 -21.77
CA CYS A 168 3.83 15.98 -22.50
C CYS A 168 3.90 16.23 -24.02
N LEU A 169 4.33 17.41 -24.45
CA LEU A 169 4.46 17.76 -25.88
C LEU A 169 5.66 17.07 -26.53
N ASP A 170 6.76 16.94 -25.79
CA ASP A 170 7.97 16.24 -26.22
C ASP A 170 8.41 15.18 -25.17
N PRO A 171 7.93 13.93 -25.28
CA PRO A 171 8.21 12.90 -24.27
C PRO A 171 9.68 12.46 -24.22
N TYR A 172 10.50 12.76 -25.24
CA TYR A 172 11.93 12.42 -25.22
C TYR A 172 12.68 13.16 -24.11
N LEU A 173 12.13 14.28 -23.62
CA LEU A 173 12.69 15.01 -22.49
C LEU A 173 12.77 14.19 -21.21
N ILE A 174 11.93 13.16 -21.05
CA ILE A 174 11.92 12.29 -19.86
C ILE A 174 13.30 11.66 -19.62
N PHE A 175 14.06 11.35 -20.68
CA PHE A 175 15.41 10.81 -20.53
C PHE A 175 16.45 11.86 -20.11
N ALA A 176 16.23 13.13 -20.44
CA ALA A 176 17.09 14.24 -20.04
C ALA A 176 16.78 14.74 -18.62
N LEU A 177 15.52 14.62 -18.17
CA LEU A 177 15.05 15.14 -16.88
C LEU A 177 15.89 14.67 -15.67
N PRO A 178 16.27 13.39 -15.51
CA PRO A 178 17.07 12.95 -14.37
C PRO A 178 18.44 13.64 -14.31
N ALA A 179 19.11 13.79 -15.45
CA ALA A 179 20.41 14.46 -15.52
C ALA A 179 20.27 15.97 -15.23
N THR A 180 19.27 16.62 -15.83
CA THR A 180 18.97 18.04 -15.57
C THR A 180 18.59 18.28 -14.11
N ALA A 181 17.80 17.40 -13.51
CA ALA A 181 17.41 17.49 -12.10
C ALA A 181 18.61 17.28 -11.17
N ALA A 182 19.49 16.32 -11.46
CA ALA A 182 20.73 16.13 -10.71
C ALA A 182 21.63 17.38 -10.81
N LEU A 183 21.74 18.00 -11.98
CA LEU A 183 22.50 19.24 -12.13
C LEU A 183 21.86 20.38 -11.32
N LEU A 184 20.57 20.65 -11.52
CA LEU A 184 19.91 21.83 -10.94
C LEU A 184 19.58 21.71 -9.45
N PHE A 185 19.24 20.51 -8.95
CA PHE A 185 18.78 20.31 -7.57
C PHE A 185 19.80 19.64 -6.66
N LEU A 186 20.80 18.93 -7.20
CA LEU A 186 21.87 18.32 -6.40
C LEU A 186 23.18 19.07 -6.58
N MET A 187 23.71 19.17 -7.80
CA MET A 187 25.04 19.72 -8.06
C MET A 187 25.10 21.24 -7.84
N VAL A 188 24.16 22.01 -8.40
CA VAL A 188 24.15 23.48 -8.27
C VAL A 188 24.02 23.93 -6.82
N PRO A 189 23.06 23.42 -6.01
CA PRO A 189 22.98 23.80 -4.60
C PRO A 189 24.21 23.34 -3.81
N SER A 190 24.73 22.14 -4.06
CA SER A 190 25.96 21.66 -3.42
C SER A 190 27.16 22.54 -3.75
N PHE A 191 27.27 23.00 -5.00
CA PHE A 191 28.31 23.93 -5.44
C PHE A 191 28.17 25.29 -4.73
N ILE A 192 26.97 25.86 -4.67
CA ILE A 192 26.72 27.15 -3.99
C ILE A 192 27.03 27.05 -2.48
N THR A 193 26.69 25.93 -1.83
CA THR A 193 27.03 25.73 -0.42
C THR A 193 28.54 25.63 -0.18
N ARG A 194 29.28 25.10 -1.15
CA ARG A 194 30.74 24.95 -1.10
C ARG A 194 31.48 26.26 -1.44
N HIS A 195 30.88 27.10 -2.27
CA HIS A 195 31.40 28.39 -2.74
C HIS A 195 30.38 29.52 -2.48
N PRO A 196 30.18 29.93 -1.21
CA PRO A 196 29.28 31.04 -0.90
C PRO A 196 29.80 32.36 -1.51
N PRO A 197 28.91 33.24 -2.02
CA PRO A 197 29.32 34.54 -2.55
C PRO A 197 29.92 35.40 -1.44
N ALA A 198 30.96 36.17 -1.77
CA ALA A 198 31.50 37.16 -0.85
C ALA A 198 30.41 38.20 -0.53
N PRO A 199 30.31 38.70 0.72
CA PRO A 199 29.19 39.51 1.18
C PRO A 199 28.92 40.78 0.35
N ASN A 200 29.88 41.25 -0.46
CA ASN A 200 29.77 42.47 -1.28
C ASN A 200 30.29 42.32 -2.73
N SER A 201 30.45 41.10 -3.29
CA SER A 201 30.93 40.95 -4.69
C SER A 201 29.92 40.30 -5.62
N VAL A 202 30.00 40.69 -6.90
CA VAL A 202 29.36 39.97 -8.02
C VAL A 202 29.86 38.52 -7.96
N TYR A 203 28.98 37.55 -8.21
CA TYR A 203 29.27 36.11 -8.18
C TYR A 203 30.52 35.79 -9.01
N THR A 204 31.66 35.56 -8.35
CA THR A 204 32.88 35.04 -8.96
C THR A 204 33.04 33.59 -8.55
N ALA A 205 32.74 32.67 -9.46
CA ALA A 205 32.89 31.22 -9.26
C ALA A 205 34.37 30.74 -9.26
N SER A 206 35.31 31.67 -9.18
CA SER A 206 36.75 31.41 -9.32
C SER A 206 37.41 31.45 -7.94
N GLY A 207 37.85 30.31 -7.43
CA GLY A 207 38.57 30.20 -6.16
C GLY A 207 38.55 28.79 -5.55
N PRO A 208 39.43 28.51 -4.56
CA PRO A 208 39.43 27.24 -3.83
C PRO A 208 38.13 27.05 -3.04
N ALA A 209 37.76 25.81 -2.72
CA ALA A 209 36.57 25.49 -1.93
C ALA A 209 36.66 26.13 -0.53
N ILE A 210 35.65 26.92 -0.16
CA ILE A 210 35.66 27.74 1.07
C ILE A 210 34.95 27.01 2.22
N ALA A 211 33.93 26.20 1.92
CA ALA A 211 33.15 25.46 2.92
C ALA A 211 33.36 23.93 2.82
N PRO A 212 33.23 23.20 3.95
CA PRO A 212 33.31 21.73 3.95
C PRO A 212 32.16 21.11 3.14
N PRO A 213 32.34 19.89 2.60
CA PRO A 213 31.30 19.19 1.87
C PRO A 213 30.00 19.07 2.69
N PRO A 214 28.83 19.35 2.10
CA PRO A 214 27.56 19.22 2.82
C PRO A 214 27.27 17.75 3.11
N GLU A 215 27.36 17.37 4.38
CA GLU A 215 26.93 16.04 4.86
C GLU A 215 25.45 16.11 5.26
N VAL A 216 24.66 15.13 4.81
CA VAL A 216 23.28 14.93 5.28
C VAL A 216 23.34 14.42 6.72
N ARG A 217 23.47 15.34 7.68
CA ARG A 217 23.55 14.98 9.09
C ARG A 217 22.20 14.48 9.58
N ALA A 218 22.23 13.33 10.25
CA ALA A 218 21.09 12.84 11.00
C ALA A 218 20.71 13.89 12.06
N VAL A 219 19.43 14.21 12.12
CA VAL A 219 18.87 15.17 13.07
C VAL A 219 19.13 14.66 14.49
N SER A 220 19.59 15.53 15.39
CA SER A 220 19.87 15.12 16.77
C SER A 220 18.59 14.62 17.45
N GLU A 221 18.72 13.54 18.20
CA GLU A 221 17.60 12.76 18.76
C GLU A 221 16.77 13.53 19.81
N ILE A 222 17.28 14.68 20.28
CA ILE A 222 16.63 15.58 21.26
C ILE A 222 16.10 16.87 20.59
N SER A 223 16.29 17.02 19.28
CA SER A 223 15.85 18.24 18.59
C SER A 223 14.33 18.34 18.49
N LYS A 224 13.85 19.59 18.39
CA LYS A 224 12.45 19.87 18.06
C LYS A 224 12.00 19.20 16.76
N ASP A 225 12.91 19.04 15.80
CA ASP A 225 12.62 18.42 14.52
C ASP A 225 12.48 16.90 14.62
N PHE A 226 13.18 16.24 15.54
CA PHE A 226 12.95 14.83 15.85
C PHE A 226 11.51 14.56 16.31
N PHE A 227 10.96 15.40 17.19
CA PHE A 227 9.57 15.28 17.66
C PHE A 227 8.54 15.69 16.60
N ARG A 228 8.87 16.63 15.70
CA ARG A 228 8.03 16.96 14.55
C ARG A 228 7.95 15.78 13.58
N ASN A 229 9.09 15.17 13.26
CA ASN A 229 9.13 13.96 12.43
C ASN A 229 8.33 12.82 13.06
N LEU A 230 8.38 12.67 14.39
CA LEU A 230 7.62 11.65 15.11
C LEU A 230 6.10 11.87 14.97
N ARG A 231 5.64 13.12 15.06
CA ARG A 231 4.23 13.47 14.82
C ARG A 231 3.82 13.21 13.37
N ASP A 232 4.65 13.63 12.41
CA ASP A 232 4.35 13.45 10.99
C ASP A 232 4.30 11.96 10.63
N LEU A 233 5.17 11.16 11.24
CA LEU A 233 5.17 9.70 11.12
C LEU A 233 3.87 9.09 11.65
N GLN A 234 3.40 9.51 12.84
CA GLN A 234 2.12 9.05 13.38
C GLN A 234 0.96 9.36 12.45
N ASN A 235 0.86 10.59 11.96
CA ASN A 235 -0.20 10.99 11.03
C ASN A 235 -0.11 10.21 9.72
N THR A 236 1.09 10.01 9.18
CA THR A 236 1.28 9.26 7.92
C THR A 236 0.91 7.78 8.08
N MET A 237 1.11 7.19 9.25
CA MET A 237 0.66 5.82 9.54
C MET A 237 -0.86 5.71 9.54
N ASP A 238 -1.56 6.68 10.16
CA ASP A 238 -3.02 6.73 10.15
C ASP A 238 -3.58 6.98 8.75
N ASP A 239 -3.02 7.97 8.03
CA ASP A 239 -3.37 8.29 6.65
C ASP A 239 -3.23 7.07 5.73
N PHE A 240 -2.16 6.28 5.91
CA PHE A 240 -1.94 5.06 5.15
C PHE A 240 -3.03 4.02 5.42
N THR A 241 -3.37 3.76 6.69
CA THR A 241 -4.41 2.78 7.03
C THR A 241 -5.77 3.21 6.49
N VAL A 242 -6.16 4.47 6.67
CA VAL A 242 -7.43 5.00 6.14
C VAL A 242 -7.47 4.93 4.61
N MET A 243 -6.37 5.28 3.93
CA MET A 243 -6.27 5.16 2.48
C MET A 243 -6.38 3.71 2.02
N HIS A 244 -5.68 2.80 2.69
CA HIS A 244 -5.69 1.38 2.38
C HIS A 244 -7.10 0.79 2.53
N ASP A 245 -7.78 1.05 3.65
CA ASP A 245 -9.12 0.54 3.91
C ASP A 245 -10.14 1.09 2.90
N LYS A 246 -10.05 2.38 2.55
CA LYS A 246 -10.86 2.97 1.48
C LYS A 246 -10.57 2.35 0.12
N THR A 247 -9.30 2.05 -0.17
CA THR A 247 -8.89 1.42 -1.43
C THR A 247 -9.45 0.01 -1.52
N ILE A 248 -9.38 -0.78 -0.44
CA ILE A 248 -10.00 -2.11 -0.38
C ILE A 248 -11.52 -2.01 -0.49
N ALA A 249 -12.15 -1.06 0.20
CA ALA A 249 -13.60 -0.88 0.12
C ALA A 249 -14.07 -0.51 -1.30
N LEU A 250 -13.26 0.22 -2.07
CA LEU A 250 -13.59 0.62 -3.44
C LEU A 250 -13.26 -0.46 -4.48
N ILE A 251 -12.10 -1.11 -4.37
CA ILE A 251 -11.60 -2.07 -5.35
C ILE A 251 -12.09 -3.50 -5.03
N GLY A 252 -12.26 -3.84 -3.75
CA GLY A 252 -12.62 -5.17 -3.28
C GLY A 252 -13.91 -5.70 -3.90
N PRO A 253 -15.07 -5.05 -3.69
CA PRO A 253 -16.34 -5.55 -4.21
C PRO A 253 -16.36 -5.83 -5.73
N PRO A 254 -15.85 -4.93 -6.61
CA PRO A 254 -15.82 -5.19 -8.05
C PRO A 254 -14.75 -6.20 -8.50
N THR A 255 -13.66 -6.42 -7.75
CA THR A 255 -12.55 -7.29 -8.19
C THR A 255 -12.52 -8.67 -7.53
N ASN A 256 -13.15 -8.82 -6.36
CA ASN A 256 -13.12 -10.04 -5.56
C ASN A 256 -14.18 -11.08 -5.99
N PHE A 257 -15.02 -10.75 -6.98
CA PHE A 257 -16.14 -11.62 -7.42
C PHE A 257 -17.13 -11.96 -6.29
N SER A 258 -17.21 -11.11 -5.25
CA SER A 258 -18.22 -11.24 -4.19
C SER A 258 -19.63 -11.12 -4.76
N ASP A 259 -19.85 -10.18 -5.70
CA ASP A 259 -20.98 -10.22 -6.62
C ASP A 259 -20.47 -10.67 -7.99
N GLU A 260 -20.64 -11.96 -8.27
CA GLU A 260 -20.14 -12.59 -9.48
C GLU A 260 -20.70 -11.92 -10.74
N LYS A 261 -21.93 -11.39 -10.71
CA LYS A 261 -22.53 -10.71 -11.86
C LYS A 261 -21.87 -9.35 -12.08
N LEU A 262 -21.75 -8.55 -11.03
CA LEU A 262 -21.12 -7.22 -11.10
C LEU A 262 -19.67 -7.33 -11.55
N SER A 263 -18.89 -8.20 -10.91
CA SER A 263 -17.48 -8.41 -11.25
C SER A 263 -17.30 -8.94 -12.67
N SER A 264 -18.15 -9.86 -13.12
CA SER A 264 -18.12 -10.36 -14.50
C SER A 264 -18.48 -9.27 -15.52
N GLY A 265 -19.46 -8.42 -15.21
CA GLY A 265 -19.83 -7.28 -16.05
C GLY A 265 -18.68 -6.29 -16.22
N ILE A 266 -18.03 -5.91 -15.11
CA ILE A 266 -16.85 -5.05 -15.13
C ILE A 266 -15.71 -5.71 -15.90
N PHE A 267 -15.47 -7.00 -15.70
CA PHE A 267 -14.47 -7.76 -16.45
C PHE A 267 -14.70 -7.68 -17.97
N LEU A 268 -15.93 -7.91 -18.43
CA LEU A 268 -16.28 -7.83 -19.85
C LEU A 268 -16.09 -6.41 -20.40
N ILE A 269 -16.54 -5.38 -19.67
CA ILE A 269 -16.36 -3.97 -20.06
C ILE A 269 -14.86 -3.66 -20.20
N LEU A 270 -14.04 -4.04 -19.22
CA LEU A 270 -12.59 -3.82 -19.26
C LEU A 270 -11.93 -4.59 -20.40
N PHE A 271 -12.35 -5.83 -20.64
CA PHE A 271 -11.82 -6.67 -21.72
C PHE A 271 -12.09 -6.06 -23.09
N PHE A 272 -13.35 -5.70 -23.39
CA PHE A 272 -13.69 -5.08 -24.67
C PHE A 272 -13.10 -3.67 -24.82
N THR A 273 -13.04 -2.90 -23.74
CA THR A 273 -12.35 -1.59 -23.74
C THR A 273 -10.87 -1.74 -24.04
N SER A 274 -10.21 -2.76 -23.48
CA SER A 274 -8.80 -3.07 -23.76
C SER A 274 -8.58 -3.41 -25.24
N ILE A 275 -9.43 -4.26 -25.82
CA ILE A 275 -9.37 -4.58 -27.26
C ILE A 275 -9.57 -3.32 -28.11
N ALA A 276 -10.58 -2.51 -27.79
CA ALA A 276 -10.86 -1.27 -28.51
C ALA A 276 -9.69 -0.29 -28.43
N LEU A 277 -9.10 -0.11 -27.23
CA LEU A 277 -7.93 0.73 -27.03
C LEU A 277 -6.71 0.19 -27.77
N PHE A 278 -6.47 -1.12 -27.78
CA PHE A 278 -5.35 -1.71 -28.50
C PHE A 278 -5.42 -1.41 -30.00
N ILE A 279 -6.61 -1.51 -30.61
CA ILE A 279 -6.81 -1.21 -32.04
C ILE A 279 -6.74 0.29 -32.30
N SER A 280 -7.40 1.11 -31.48
CA SER A 280 -7.52 2.55 -31.68
C SER A 280 -6.35 3.37 -31.12
N ALA A 281 -5.38 2.75 -30.44
CA ALA A 281 -4.29 3.46 -29.76
C ALA A 281 -3.52 4.39 -30.68
N HIS A 282 -3.26 3.99 -31.93
CA HIS A 282 -2.51 4.81 -32.87
C HIS A 282 -3.27 6.07 -33.35
N LEU A 283 -4.61 6.08 -33.24
CA LEU A 283 -5.46 7.21 -33.61
C LEU A 283 -5.55 8.27 -32.50
N LEU A 284 -5.23 7.87 -31.27
CA LEU A 284 -5.37 8.72 -30.09
C LEU A 284 -4.17 9.67 -29.95
N PRO A 285 -4.38 10.99 -29.81
CA PRO A 285 -3.30 11.94 -29.59
C PRO A 285 -2.83 11.86 -28.13
N TRP A 286 -2.09 10.80 -27.77
CA TRP A 286 -1.63 10.52 -26.40
C TRP A 286 -0.96 11.72 -25.71
N ARG A 287 -0.20 12.51 -26.46
CA ARG A 287 0.46 13.73 -25.96
C ARG A 287 -0.56 14.73 -25.39
N LEU A 288 -1.65 14.97 -26.11
CA LEU A 288 -2.72 15.87 -25.69
C LEU A 288 -3.57 15.25 -24.58
N ILE A 289 -3.82 13.94 -24.64
CA ILE A 289 -4.58 13.23 -23.60
C ILE A 289 -3.86 13.34 -22.26
N PHE A 290 -2.56 13.04 -22.20
CA PHE A 290 -1.79 13.19 -20.97
C PHE A 290 -1.70 14.65 -20.52
N LEU A 291 -1.53 15.59 -21.46
CA LEU A 291 -1.54 17.02 -21.14
C LEU A 291 -2.85 17.43 -20.45
N VAL A 292 -4.00 17.12 -21.05
CA VAL A 292 -5.31 17.44 -20.49
C VAL A 292 -5.52 16.72 -19.16
N LEU A 293 -5.11 15.45 -19.04
CA LEU A 293 -5.22 14.68 -17.81
C LEU A 293 -4.42 15.31 -16.66
N GLY A 294 -3.18 15.75 -16.90
CA GLY A 294 -2.38 16.40 -15.86
C GLY A 294 -2.91 17.79 -15.49
N TRP A 295 -3.38 18.58 -16.47
CA TRP A 295 -4.00 19.87 -16.21
C TRP A 295 -5.31 19.76 -15.43
N THR A 296 -6.15 18.78 -15.77
CA THR A 296 -7.39 18.51 -15.03
C THR A 296 -7.09 18.02 -13.61
N GLY A 297 -6.12 17.11 -13.43
CA GLY A 297 -5.68 16.68 -12.09
C GLY A 297 -5.15 17.84 -11.24
N LEU A 298 -4.33 18.71 -11.81
CA LEU A 298 -3.87 19.94 -11.13
C LEU A 298 -5.03 20.87 -10.81
N ALA A 299 -5.98 21.05 -11.72
CA ALA A 299 -7.15 21.89 -11.50
C ALA A 299 -8.02 21.36 -10.35
N PHE A 300 -8.26 20.04 -10.28
CA PHE A 300 -9.02 19.43 -9.17
C PHE A 300 -8.34 19.57 -7.82
N ALA A 301 -7.01 19.66 -7.78
CA ALA A 301 -6.26 19.92 -6.55
C ALA A 301 -6.40 21.38 -6.05
N ASN A 302 -7.00 22.28 -6.85
CA ASN A 302 -7.29 23.65 -6.42
C ASN A 302 -8.47 23.67 -5.43
N PRO A 303 -8.29 24.17 -4.20
CA PRO A 303 -9.34 24.17 -3.18
C PRO A 303 -10.57 25.00 -3.55
N SER A 304 -10.43 26.02 -4.41
CA SER A 304 -11.58 26.80 -4.89
C SER A 304 -12.44 26.00 -5.87
N LEU A 305 -11.79 25.25 -6.79
CA LEU A 305 -12.49 24.39 -7.72
C LEU A 305 -13.08 23.17 -7.01
N GLN A 306 -12.37 22.60 -6.04
CA GLN A 306 -12.88 21.45 -5.27
C GLN A 306 -14.21 21.77 -4.58
N ARG A 307 -14.33 22.96 -3.97
CA ARG A 307 -15.59 23.40 -3.34
C ARG A 307 -16.70 23.52 -4.38
N PHE A 308 -16.42 24.20 -5.50
CA PHE A 308 -17.40 24.35 -6.57
C PHE A 308 -17.84 22.99 -7.17
N VAL A 309 -16.90 22.08 -7.37
CA VAL A 309 -17.18 20.73 -7.90
C VAL A 309 -17.99 19.91 -6.91
N LEU A 310 -17.69 19.97 -5.61
CA LEU A 310 -18.47 19.29 -4.58
C LEU A 310 -19.90 19.85 -4.49
N ASP A 311 -20.04 21.17 -4.47
CA ASP A 311 -21.36 21.82 -4.43
C ASP A 311 -22.19 21.47 -5.68
N THR A 312 -21.57 21.51 -6.86
CA THR A 312 -22.24 21.13 -8.13
C THR A 312 -22.55 19.64 -8.18
N HIS A 313 -21.67 18.80 -7.64
CA HIS A 313 -21.86 17.36 -7.58
C HIS A 313 -23.08 17.00 -6.74
N ASP A 314 -23.18 17.56 -5.54
CA ASP A 314 -24.28 17.28 -4.62
C ASP A 314 -25.63 17.76 -5.17
N GLU A 315 -25.63 18.87 -5.91
CA GLU A 315 -26.86 19.41 -6.51
C GLU A 315 -27.31 18.64 -7.76
N HIS A 316 -26.40 18.28 -8.66
CA HIS A 316 -26.76 17.79 -10.01
C HIS A 316 -26.35 16.34 -10.31
N LEU A 317 -25.26 15.86 -9.74
CA LEU A 317 -24.69 14.54 -10.07
C LEU A 317 -25.17 13.46 -9.10
N ALA A 318 -25.24 13.74 -7.79
CA ALA A 318 -25.73 12.82 -6.78
C ALA A 318 -27.11 12.19 -7.09
N PRO A 319 -28.14 12.92 -7.56
CA PRO A 319 -29.41 12.30 -7.92
C PRO A 319 -29.32 11.44 -9.19
N LYS A 320 -28.46 11.81 -10.14
CA LYS A 320 -28.26 11.06 -11.39
C LYS A 320 -27.43 9.81 -11.19
N GLU A 321 -26.45 9.85 -10.29
CA GLU A 321 -25.60 8.71 -9.95
C GLU A 321 -26.43 7.53 -9.45
N LYS A 322 -27.38 7.77 -8.54
CA LYS A 322 -28.30 6.73 -8.07
C LYS A 322 -29.12 6.13 -9.21
N HIS A 323 -29.60 6.96 -10.13
CA HIS A 323 -30.36 6.47 -11.27
C HIS A 323 -29.50 5.64 -12.24
N VAL A 324 -28.27 6.10 -12.54
CA VAL A 324 -27.33 5.37 -13.39
C VAL A 324 -26.89 4.08 -12.73
N ALA A 325 -26.62 4.09 -11.42
CA ALA A 325 -26.27 2.91 -10.65
C ALA A 325 -27.40 1.86 -10.70
N LEU A 326 -28.66 2.28 -10.52
CA LEU A 326 -29.81 1.37 -10.64
C LEU A 326 -29.98 0.84 -12.07
N MET A 327 -29.76 1.68 -13.09
CA MET A 327 -29.78 1.20 -14.49
C MET A 327 -28.67 0.19 -14.75
N ALA A 328 -27.43 0.47 -14.32
CA ALA A 328 -26.29 -0.41 -14.48
C ALA A 328 -26.50 -1.73 -13.74
N ASP A 329 -26.98 -1.68 -12.51
CA ASP A 329 -27.32 -2.85 -11.70
C ASP A 329 -28.40 -3.70 -12.37
N SER A 330 -29.48 -3.06 -12.84
CA SER A 330 -30.56 -3.74 -13.56
C SER A 330 -30.09 -4.38 -14.88
N TRP A 331 -29.15 -3.75 -15.59
CA TRP A 331 -28.56 -4.28 -16.82
C TRP A 331 -27.69 -5.51 -16.53
N ILE A 332 -26.79 -5.39 -15.55
CA ILE A 332 -25.91 -6.47 -15.09
C ILE A 332 -26.74 -7.69 -14.67
N HIS A 333 -27.77 -7.47 -13.85
CA HIS A 333 -28.54 -8.56 -13.26
C HIS A 333 -29.47 -9.27 -14.24
N ARG A 334 -29.93 -8.57 -15.28
CA ARG A 334 -30.83 -9.10 -16.31
C ARG A 334 -30.07 -9.84 -17.41
N ASP A 335 -28.96 -9.29 -17.88
CA ASP A 335 -28.29 -9.78 -19.08
C ASP A 335 -27.16 -10.79 -18.74
N ILE A 336 -26.62 -10.76 -17.51
CA ILE A 336 -25.60 -11.71 -17.05
C ILE A 336 -26.27 -12.84 -16.23
N THR A 337 -26.66 -13.91 -16.92
CA THR A 337 -27.14 -15.14 -16.30
C THR A 337 -25.99 -16.13 -16.12
N LEU A 338 -25.44 -16.20 -14.91
CA LEU A 338 -24.50 -17.26 -14.54
C LEU A 338 -25.28 -18.54 -14.26
N SER A 339 -24.79 -19.68 -14.75
CA SER A 339 -25.45 -20.98 -14.55
C SER A 339 -25.41 -21.36 -13.06
N THR A 340 -26.49 -21.07 -12.33
CA THR A 340 -26.70 -21.48 -10.93
C THR A 340 -27.06 -22.95 -10.79
N THR A 341 -26.70 -23.81 -11.75
CA THR A 341 -26.80 -25.25 -11.59
C THR A 341 -25.53 -25.71 -10.89
N PRO A 342 -25.59 -26.14 -9.61
CA PRO A 342 -24.40 -26.55 -8.89
C PRO A 342 -23.78 -27.73 -9.63
N GLU A 343 -22.49 -27.63 -9.90
CA GLU A 343 -21.76 -28.70 -10.57
C GLU A 343 -21.88 -29.98 -9.74
N THR A 344 -22.42 -31.04 -10.32
CA THR A 344 -22.50 -32.36 -9.71
C THR A 344 -21.37 -33.22 -10.24
N ARG A 345 -20.61 -33.85 -9.35
CA ARG A 345 -19.58 -34.82 -9.69
C ARG A 345 -19.77 -36.08 -8.89
N GLU A 346 -19.28 -37.18 -9.42
CA GLU A 346 -19.19 -38.44 -8.68
C GLU A 346 -17.82 -38.53 -8.03
N VAL A 347 -17.81 -38.84 -6.73
CA VAL A 347 -16.59 -39.19 -6.02
C VAL A 347 -16.57 -40.68 -5.79
N GLU A 348 -15.37 -41.22 -5.77
CA GLU A 348 -15.11 -42.64 -5.60
C GLU A 348 -14.24 -42.89 -4.38
N VAL A 349 -14.43 -44.06 -3.78
CA VAL A 349 -13.63 -44.60 -2.69
C VAL A 349 -13.47 -46.09 -2.93
N PHE A 350 -12.28 -46.60 -2.62
CA PHE A 350 -11.98 -48.01 -2.74
C PHE A 350 -12.00 -48.66 -1.37
N GLU A 351 -12.86 -49.65 -1.21
CA GLU A 351 -12.82 -50.54 -0.05
C GLU A 351 -11.69 -51.55 -0.26
N LEU A 352 -10.69 -51.51 0.61
CA LEU A 352 -9.55 -52.42 0.57
C LEU A 352 -9.74 -53.51 1.61
N GLN A 353 -9.57 -54.75 1.19
CA GLN A 353 -9.52 -55.90 2.08
C GLN A 353 -8.21 -56.66 1.87
N ARG A 354 -7.67 -57.17 2.97
CA ARG A 354 -6.39 -57.87 2.98
C ARG A 354 -6.62 -59.33 3.36
N ARG A 355 -5.94 -60.22 2.64
CA ARG A 355 -5.96 -61.65 2.89
C ARG A 355 -5.16 -61.96 4.15
N THR A 356 -5.78 -62.67 5.08
CA THR A 356 -5.11 -63.19 6.28
C THR A 356 -4.35 -64.47 5.95
N PRO A 357 -3.42 -64.91 6.82
CA PRO A 357 -2.72 -66.19 6.65
C PRO A 357 -3.67 -67.42 6.62
N SER A 358 -4.89 -67.31 7.16
CA SER A 358 -5.93 -68.34 7.07
C SER A 358 -6.62 -68.39 5.70
N GLY A 359 -6.33 -67.43 4.82
CA GLY A 359 -6.85 -67.37 3.46
C GLY A 359 -8.14 -66.56 3.28
N GLU A 360 -8.71 -66.02 4.37
CA GLU A 360 -9.91 -65.17 4.34
C GLU A 360 -9.55 -63.70 4.11
N TYR A 361 -10.44 -62.92 3.49
CA TYR A 361 -10.24 -61.49 3.30
C TYR A 361 -10.92 -60.69 4.41
N GLU A 362 -10.12 -59.93 5.16
CA GLU A 362 -10.63 -59.06 6.23
C GLU A 362 -10.72 -57.59 5.76
N PRO A 363 -11.76 -56.85 6.18
CA PRO A 363 -11.87 -55.42 5.95
C PRO A 363 -10.67 -54.65 6.52
N TRP A 364 -10.00 -53.86 5.69
CA TRP A 364 -8.82 -53.10 6.12
C TRP A 364 -9.14 -51.61 6.27
N LEU A 365 -9.45 -50.91 5.17
CA LEU A 365 -9.81 -49.49 5.15
C LEU A 365 -10.41 -49.06 3.82
N PHE A 366 -11.00 -47.87 3.83
CA PHE A 366 -11.48 -47.11 2.67
C PHE A 366 -10.44 -46.09 2.24
N SER A 367 -9.96 -46.21 1.00
CA SER A 367 -8.88 -45.40 0.44
C SER A 367 -9.36 -44.56 -0.74
N ASN A 368 -8.72 -43.40 -0.97
CA ASN A 368 -8.94 -42.59 -2.17
C ASN A 368 -8.19 -43.13 -3.41
N SER A 369 -7.40 -44.18 -3.23
CA SER A 369 -6.62 -44.86 -4.27
C SER A 369 -6.91 -46.37 -4.24
N PRO A 370 -6.97 -47.04 -5.42
CA PRO A 370 -7.22 -48.47 -5.51
C PRO A 370 -6.09 -49.34 -4.93
N TYR A 371 -4.93 -48.77 -4.57
CA TYR A 371 -3.79 -49.52 -4.00
C TYR A 371 -3.39 -50.73 -4.87
N GLU A 372 -3.30 -50.48 -6.18
CA GLU A 372 -2.91 -51.43 -7.20
C GLU A 372 -1.45 -51.92 -7.03
N PRO A 373 -1.08 -53.09 -7.60
CA PRO A 373 0.26 -53.64 -7.51
C PRO A 373 1.38 -52.69 -7.96
N LEU A 374 1.09 -51.83 -8.94
CA LEU A 374 2.04 -50.86 -9.48
C LEU A 374 1.87 -49.45 -8.88
N SER A 375 1.03 -49.29 -7.85
CA SER A 375 0.84 -47.96 -7.25
C SER A 375 2.10 -47.49 -6.54
N PRO A 376 2.40 -46.18 -6.52
CA PRO A 376 3.58 -45.66 -5.84
C PRO A 376 3.66 -46.05 -4.37
N ALA A 377 2.52 -46.07 -3.67
CA ALA A 377 2.46 -46.50 -2.27
C ALA A 377 2.86 -47.97 -2.09
N ARG A 378 2.47 -48.83 -3.04
CA ARG A 378 2.83 -50.25 -3.06
C ARG A 378 4.32 -50.47 -3.32
N ILE A 379 4.87 -49.76 -4.30
CA ILE A 379 6.29 -49.83 -4.68
C ILE A 379 7.18 -49.28 -3.55
N ALA A 380 6.71 -48.26 -2.83
CA ALA A 380 7.40 -47.69 -1.67
C ALA A 380 7.17 -48.47 -0.36
N GLU A 381 6.43 -49.59 -0.41
CA GLU A 381 6.01 -50.37 0.77
C GLU A 381 5.29 -49.52 1.85
N GLU A 382 4.67 -48.41 1.45
CA GLU A 382 3.85 -47.58 2.31
C GLU A 382 2.46 -48.18 2.51
N ARG A 383 1.95 -48.12 3.76
CA ARG A 383 0.59 -48.55 4.06
C ARG A 383 -0.44 -47.65 3.34
N PRO A 384 -1.57 -48.22 2.87
CA PRO A 384 -2.62 -47.43 2.25
C PRO A 384 -3.21 -46.45 3.28
N LYS A 385 -3.47 -45.22 2.82
CA LYS A 385 -3.98 -44.12 3.65
C LYS A 385 -5.49 -44.02 3.46
N GLY A 386 -6.24 -43.87 4.55
CA GLY A 386 -7.69 -43.81 4.49
C GLY A 386 -8.38 -43.95 5.83
N THR A 387 -9.67 -44.25 5.81
CA THR A 387 -10.52 -44.36 7.00
C THR A 387 -11.01 -45.79 7.20
N ARG A 388 -11.36 -46.16 8.45
CA ARG A 388 -11.85 -47.52 8.74
C ARG A 388 -13.32 -47.69 8.41
N PHE A 389 -14.11 -46.64 8.57
CA PHE A 389 -15.56 -46.66 8.37
C PHE A 389 -15.97 -45.73 7.22
N PHE A 390 -17.13 -46.02 6.62
CA PHE A 390 -17.71 -45.19 5.56
C PHE A 390 -18.14 -43.83 6.08
N GLU A 391 -18.59 -43.76 7.33
CA GLU A 391 -19.05 -42.55 8.00
C GLU A 391 -17.93 -41.53 8.19
N ASP A 392 -16.68 -42.01 8.28
CA ASP A 392 -15.49 -41.17 8.42
C ASP A 392 -15.04 -40.55 7.08
N VAL A 393 -15.60 -41.01 5.95
CA VAL A 393 -15.25 -40.48 4.63
C VAL A 393 -15.78 -39.06 4.49
N ARG A 394 -14.87 -38.10 4.54
CA ARG A 394 -15.18 -36.68 4.38
C ARG A 394 -15.34 -36.32 2.92
N VAL A 395 -16.26 -35.40 2.66
CA VAL A 395 -16.43 -34.78 1.35
C VAL A 395 -15.17 -33.97 0.98
N PRO A 396 -14.78 -33.91 -0.31
CA PRO A 396 -13.68 -33.04 -0.73
C PRO A 396 -13.92 -31.57 -0.35
N PRO A 397 -12.85 -30.78 -0.12
CA PRO A 397 -13.00 -29.38 0.25
C PRO A 397 -13.74 -28.59 -0.85
N GLY A 398 -14.79 -27.84 -0.47
CA GLY A 398 -15.63 -27.07 -1.39
C GLY A 398 -16.81 -27.84 -1.99
N TRP A 399 -17.03 -29.09 -1.57
CA TRP A 399 -18.13 -29.94 -2.04
C TRP A 399 -19.04 -30.34 -0.87
N GLU A 400 -20.27 -30.73 -1.19
CA GLU A 400 -21.22 -31.32 -0.24
C GLU A 400 -21.88 -32.57 -0.82
N TRP A 401 -22.30 -33.48 0.05
CA TRP A 401 -22.99 -34.70 -0.38
C TRP A 401 -24.37 -34.37 -0.96
N VAL A 402 -24.68 -34.91 -2.13
CA VAL A 402 -26.06 -34.95 -2.63
C VAL A 402 -26.84 -35.99 -1.82
N GLU A 403 -28.15 -35.78 -1.63
CA GLU A 403 -29.02 -36.76 -0.99
C GLU A 403 -28.85 -38.14 -1.65
N GLY A 404 -28.48 -39.13 -0.85
CA GLY A 404 -28.12 -40.47 -1.34
C GLY A 404 -27.13 -41.17 -0.42
N LYS A 405 -27.03 -42.50 -0.57
CA LYS A 405 -26.05 -43.34 0.11
C LYS A 405 -24.91 -43.71 -0.85
N TRP A 406 -23.82 -44.24 -0.33
CA TRP A 406 -22.79 -44.87 -1.15
C TRP A 406 -23.41 -46.02 -1.96
N THR A 407 -23.12 -46.06 -3.25
CA THR A 407 -23.55 -47.12 -4.15
C THR A 407 -22.34 -47.88 -4.68
N LEU A 408 -22.46 -49.20 -4.78
CA LEU A 408 -21.43 -50.03 -5.38
C LEU A 408 -21.34 -49.73 -6.88
N ASP A 409 -20.13 -49.52 -7.37
CA ASP A 409 -19.91 -49.39 -8.82
C ASP A 409 -20.01 -50.77 -9.48
N LEU A 410 -20.94 -50.88 -10.42
CA LEU A 410 -21.12 -52.09 -11.20
C LEU A 410 -20.10 -52.18 -12.35
N GLY A 411 -19.46 -51.09 -12.76
CA GLY A 411 -18.47 -51.07 -13.84
C GLY A 411 -17.07 -51.54 -13.43
N SER A 412 -16.93 -52.66 -12.72
CA SER A 412 -15.60 -53.13 -12.26
C SER A 412 -14.61 -53.34 -13.41
N THR A 413 -15.07 -53.86 -14.54
CA THR A 413 -14.27 -54.03 -15.76
C THR A 413 -13.95 -52.71 -16.45
N THR A 414 -14.86 -51.74 -16.41
CA THR A 414 -14.68 -50.45 -17.11
C THR A 414 -13.63 -49.60 -16.43
N TRP A 415 -13.68 -49.42 -15.11
CA TRP A 415 -12.69 -48.58 -14.43
C TRP A 415 -11.29 -49.22 -14.38
N VAL A 416 -11.21 -50.56 -14.31
CA VAL A 416 -9.94 -51.30 -14.39
C VAL A 416 -9.30 -51.11 -15.77
N ALA A 417 -10.09 -51.21 -16.84
CA ALA A 417 -9.64 -50.99 -18.21
C ALA A 417 -9.23 -49.52 -18.45
N GLU A 418 -10.05 -48.56 -18.01
CA GLU A 418 -9.76 -47.11 -18.16
C GLU A 418 -8.46 -46.69 -17.48
N ARG A 419 -8.11 -47.32 -16.36
CA ARG A 419 -6.87 -47.04 -15.60
C ARG A 419 -5.70 -47.91 -15.97
N CYS A 420 -5.87 -48.84 -16.91
CA CYS A 420 -4.86 -49.82 -17.31
C CYS A 420 -4.27 -50.57 -16.10
N VAL A 421 -5.12 -50.98 -15.14
CA VAL A 421 -4.65 -51.73 -13.96
C VAL A 421 -4.24 -53.13 -14.40
N VAL A 422 -2.96 -53.46 -14.26
CA VAL A 422 -2.39 -54.76 -14.67
C VAL A 422 -2.24 -55.68 -13.45
N GLY A 423 -2.30 -56.99 -13.67
CA GLY A 423 -2.08 -57.99 -12.63
C GLY A 423 -3.26 -58.10 -11.67
N VAL A 424 -4.48 -57.92 -12.18
CA VAL A 424 -5.70 -58.02 -11.41
C VAL A 424 -6.72 -58.91 -12.10
N GLU A 425 -7.50 -59.62 -11.30
CA GLU A 425 -8.63 -60.43 -11.73
C GLU A 425 -9.92 -59.74 -11.29
N VAL A 426 -10.87 -59.57 -12.22
CA VAL A 426 -12.11 -58.83 -11.99
C VAL A 426 -13.27 -59.81 -11.85
N GLU A 427 -13.97 -59.75 -10.72
CA GLU A 427 -15.21 -60.46 -10.50
C GLU A 427 -16.36 -59.71 -11.20
N GLU A 428 -17.00 -60.36 -12.18
CA GLU A 428 -18.13 -59.79 -12.94
C GLU A 428 -19.50 -60.11 -12.31
N GLU A 429 -19.59 -61.13 -11.47
CA GLU A 429 -20.82 -61.59 -10.83
C GLU A 429 -20.74 -61.42 -9.30
N GLY A 430 -21.81 -60.92 -8.66
CA GLY A 430 -21.82 -60.74 -7.20
C GLY A 430 -21.38 -59.36 -6.73
N GLU A 431 -20.36 -59.29 -5.86
CA GLU A 431 -19.96 -58.06 -5.14
C GLU A 431 -18.91 -57.21 -5.87
N ARG A 432 -18.51 -57.60 -7.09
CA ARG A 432 -17.64 -56.83 -8.00
C ARG A 432 -16.25 -56.56 -7.42
N TRP A 433 -15.67 -57.55 -6.76
CA TRP A 433 -14.31 -57.47 -6.24
C TRP A 433 -13.26 -57.52 -7.36
N VAL A 434 -12.18 -56.77 -7.18
CA VAL A 434 -10.99 -56.79 -8.05
C VAL A 434 -9.82 -57.30 -7.22
N PHE A 435 -9.40 -58.52 -7.49
CA PHE A 435 -8.34 -59.24 -6.77
C PHE A 435 -6.98 -58.95 -7.40
N ASP A 436 -5.93 -58.86 -6.59
CA ASP A 436 -4.56 -58.98 -7.11
C ASP A 436 -4.37 -60.38 -7.69
N HIS A 437 -3.61 -60.50 -8.78
CA HIS A 437 -3.27 -61.78 -9.41
C HIS A 437 -1.81 -62.11 -9.12
N GLU A 438 -1.55 -63.23 -8.43
CA GLU A 438 -0.19 -63.65 -8.06
C GLU A 438 0.35 -64.74 -9.00
N HIS A 439 -0.38 -65.85 -9.15
CA HIS A 439 -0.05 -67.00 -10.01
C HIS A 439 -1.35 -67.61 -10.57
N GLU A 440 -1.26 -68.45 -11.60
CA GLU A 440 -2.41 -69.06 -12.30
C GLU A 440 -3.45 -69.63 -11.32
N GLY A 441 -4.61 -68.96 -11.21
CA GLY A 441 -5.74 -69.37 -10.38
C GLY A 441 -5.64 -69.05 -8.87
N VAL A 442 -4.64 -68.27 -8.44
CA VAL A 442 -4.46 -67.88 -7.04
C VAL A 442 -4.60 -66.37 -6.86
N HIS A 443 -5.62 -65.96 -6.10
CA HIS A 443 -5.80 -64.56 -5.70
C HIS A 443 -4.70 -64.11 -4.75
N GLY A 444 -4.18 -62.91 -5.00
CA GLY A 444 -3.13 -62.27 -4.21
C GLY A 444 -3.61 -61.73 -2.88
N GLU A 445 -2.71 -61.00 -2.21
CA GLU A 445 -2.90 -60.53 -0.85
C GLU A 445 -4.04 -59.48 -0.72
N TRP A 446 -4.36 -58.72 -1.78
CA TRP A 446 -5.36 -57.65 -1.70
C TRP A 446 -6.51 -57.85 -2.66
N ARG A 447 -7.70 -57.44 -2.21
CA ARG A 447 -8.85 -57.21 -3.08
C ARG A 447 -9.41 -55.82 -2.82
N ARG A 448 -10.00 -55.23 -3.86
CA ARG A 448 -10.67 -53.93 -3.75
C ARG A 448 -11.98 -53.89 -4.49
N ARG A 449 -12.91 -53.07 -4.02
CA ARG A 449 -14.11 -52.72 -4.77
C ARG A 449 -14.36 -51.22 -4.72
N ARG A 450 -14.95 -50.69 -5.79
CA ARG A 450 -15.17 -49.26 -5.98
C ARG A 450 -16.57 -48.89 -5.51
N TRP A 451 -16.64 -47.90 -4.63
CA TRP A 451 -17.86 -47.27 -4.16
C TRP A 451 -17.93 -45.86 -4.72
N VAL A 452 -19.09 -45.47 -5.21
CA VAL A 452 -19.32 -44.13 -5.76
C VAL A 452 -20.44 -43.42 -5.02
N ARG A 453 -20.34 -42.10 -4.95
CA ARG A 453 -21.39 -41.24 -4.40
C ARG A 453 -21.34 -39.88 -5.06
N THR A 454 -22.51 -39.29 -5.29
CA THR A 454 -22.60 -37.97 -5.93
C THR A 454 -22.37 -36.86 -4.90
N VAL A 455 -21.55 -35.89 -5.28
CA VAL A 455 -21.32 -34.64 -4.59
C VAL A 455 -21.77 -33.48 -5.48
N ARG A 456 -22.20 -32.40 -4.85
CA ARG A 456 -22.47 -31.13 -5.53
C ARG A 456 -21.53 -30.06 -4.99
N ARG A 457 -21.12 -29.15 -5.85
CA ARG A 457 -20.27 -28.03 -5.47
C ARG A 457 -21.03 -27.16 -4.47
N LYS A 458 -20.42 -26.90 -3.31
CA LYS A 458 -21.03 -26.09 -2.26
C LYS A 458 -21.11 -24.64 -2.75
N TYR A 459 -22.29 -24.02 -2.64
CA TYR A 459 -22.37 -22.57 -2.71
C TYR A 459 -21.66 -22.02 -1.48
N MET A 460 -20.56 -21.28 -1.67
CA MET A 460 -20.08 -20.37 -0.64
C MET A 460 -21.04 -19.18 -0.61
N THR A 461 -22.27 -19.39 -0.14
CA THR A 461 -23.02 -18.28 0.43
C THR A 461 -22.27 -17.89 1.69
N GLU A 462 -21.80 -16.64 1.71
CA GLU A 462 -21.18 -15.99 2.87
C GLU A 462 -21.97 -16.20 4.17
#